data_AF-A0A0C1L8L1-F1
#
_entry.id   AF-A0A0C1L8L1-F1
#
_cell.length_a   1.000
_cell.length_b   1.000
_cell.length_c   1.000
_cell.angle_alpha   90.00
_cell.angle_beta   90.00
_cell.angle_gamma   90.00
#
_symmetry.space_group_name_H-M   'P 1'
#
loop_
_entity.id
_entity.type
_entity.pdbx_description
1 polymer ?
#
loop_
_entity_poly.entity_id
_entity_poly.type
_entity_poly.pdbx_seq_one_letter_code
_entity_poly.pdbx_strand_id
1 'polypeptide(L)'
;MRYKLEQPVHAGITTKKYQCTIEWRNGKFIADEPPSVGGEDSGPDPYTLLLSSLSSCKLITLRMYIDRKGWEIDQIAISSNLYHETKDGSLTTVIDCDILFLSPVSAEQKTKLLEIAKKCPISKIVQGEVKVRVFVFRDEETKTINYANEEITVVWKPELCQHSTRCWTQLPTVFKPSERKWIDPNGAPADRIKEQVHRCPSGALGFLYNGELNPGETGQAT
;
A
#
# COMPACT_ATOMS: atom_id res chain seq x y z
N MET A 1 -1.06 -13.72 -5.39
CA MET A 1 -1.27 -12.51 -4.54
C MET A 1 -1.57 -11.33 -5.45
N ARG A 2 -2.65 -10.57 -5.22
CA ARG A 2 -3.00 -9.38 -6.04
C ARG A 2 -3.17 -8.16 -5.13
N TYR A 3 -2.40 -7.11 -5.38
CA TYR A 3 -2.55 -5.84 -4.66
C TYR A 3 -3.85 -5.13 -5.07
N LYS A 4 -4.43 -4.35 -4.14
CA LYS A 4 -5.64 -3.57 -4.40
C LYS A 4 -5.38 -2.34 -5.27
N LEU A 5 -4.16 -1.79 -5.22
CA LEU A 5 -3.68 -0.68 -6.02
C LEU A 5 -2.60 -1.17 -6.98
N GLU A 6 -2.54 -0.58 -8.18
CA GLU A 6 -1.48 -0.85 -9.16
C GLU A 6 -0.15 -0.26 -8.71
N GLN A 7 -0.18 0.99 -8.25
CA GLN A 7 0.94 1.67 -7.59
C GLN A 7 0.67 1.77 -6.08
N PRO A 8 1.67 1.51 -5.22
CA PRO A 8 1.49 1.67 -3.79
C PRO A 8 1.30 3.15 -3.42
N VAL A 9 0.75 3.38 -2.23
CA VAL A 9 0.83 4.71 -1.60
C VAL A 9 2.28 4.91 -1.16
N HIS A 10 2.87 6.04 -1.54
CA HIS A 10 4.21 6.43 -1.11
C HIS A 10 4.08 7.50 -0.02
N ALA A 11 4.85 7.34 1.06
CA ALA A 11 4.91 8.32 2.12
C ALA A 11 6.36 8.57 2.51
N GLY A 12 6.66 9.81 2.88
CA GLY A 12 8.01 10.22 3.27
C GLY A 12 7.98 11.38 4.26
N ILE A 13 9.01 11.45 5.08
CA ILE A 13 9.25 12.56 6.00
C ILE A 13 10.40 13.42 5.49
N THR A 14 10.42 14.68 5.92
CA THR A 14 11.56 15.58 5.72
C THR A 14 12.12 15.97 7.09
N THR A 15 12.84 17.08 7.19
CA THR A 15 13.33 17.62 8.46
C THR A 15 12.22 18.27 9.30
N LYS A 16 11.03 18.49 8.73
CA LYS A 16 9.89 19.07 9.45
C LYS A 16 9.35 18.07 10.49
N LYS A 17 9.17 18.52 11.73
CA LYS A 17 8.74 17.66 12.84
C LYS A 17 7.33 17.13 12.63
N TYR A 18 7.18 15.82 12.78
CA TYR A 18 5.92 15.05 12.77
C TYR A 18 4.99 15.23 11.57
N GLN A 19 5.44 15.95 10.55
CA GLN A 19 4.78 16.03 9.26
C GLN A 19 5.33 14.97 8.30
N CYS A 20 4.44 14.32 7.55
CA CYS A 20 4.81 13.52 6.40
C CYS A 20 4.03 13.93 5.14
N THR A 21 4.63 13.69 3.99
CA THR A 21 3.98 13.76 2.69
C THR A 21 3.45 12.37 2.32
N ILE A 22 2.23 12.30 1.80
CA ILE A 22 1.60 11.08 1.29
C ILE A 22 1.18 11.31 -0.18
N GLU A 23 1.60 10.42 -1.06
CA GLU A 23 1.37 10.44 -2.50
C GLU A 23 0.61 9.18 -2.93
N TRP A 24 -0.44 9.34 -3.73
CA TRP A 24 -1.22 8.24 -4.30
C TRP A 24 -1.55 8.55 -5.76
N ARG A 25 -1.57 7.55 -6.65
CA ARG A 25 -1.96 7.70 -8.07
C ARG A 25 -1.44 9.00 -8.70
N ASN A 26 -2.26 10.05 -8.76
CA ASN A 26 -1.99 11.35 -9.34
C ASN A 26 -2.12 12.53 -8.35
N GLY A 27 -2.15 12.27 -7.04
CA GLY A 27 -2.38 13.27 -6.00
C GLY A 27 -1.39 13.16 -4.83
N LYS A 28 -1.35 14.22 -4.04
CA LYS A 28 -0.48 14.39 -2.87
C LYS A 28 -1.20 15.18 -1.77
N PHE A 29 -1.03 14.78 -0.52
CA PHE A 29 -1.42 15.55 0.65
C PHE A 29 -0.38 15.38 1.76
N ILE A 30 -0.52 16.15 2.83
CA ILE A 30 0.30 16.04 4.04
C ILE A 30 -0.53 15.47 5.20
N ALA A 31 0.14 14.72 6.07
CA ALA A 31 -0.35 14.38 7.39
C ALA A 31 0.55 15.07 8.41
N ASP A 32 -0.03 15.58 9.49
CA ASP A 32 0.70 16.29 10.52
C ASP A 32 0.06 16.04 11.87
N GLU A 33 0.88 16.06 12.91
CA GLU A 33 0.39 15.96 14.28
C GLU A 33 0.02 17.36 14.81
N PRO A 34 -0.84 17.45 15.84
CA PRO A 34 -1.19 18.73 16.44
C PRO A 34 -0.02 19.34 17.26
N PRO A 35 -0.12 20.62 17.66
CA PRO A 35 0.94 21.31 18.40
C PRO A 35 1.19 20.70 19.78
N SER A 36 0.19 20.03 20.36
CA SER A 36 0.28 19.35 21.66
C SER A 36 1.32 18.23 21.71
N VAL A 37 1.65 17.63 20.57
CA VAL A 37 2.72 16.62 20.44
C VAL A 37 3.89 17.12 19.58
N GLY A 38 3.85 18.39 19.17
CA GLY A 38 4.96 19.11 18.53
C GLY A 38 4.91 19.23 17.01
N GLY A 39 3.76 18.92 16.38
CA GLY A 39 3.53 19.21 14.96
C GLY A 39 2.93 20.61 14.75
N GLU A 40 2.48 20.91 13.53
CA GLU A 40 1.96 22.24 13.16
C GLU A 40 0.46 22.24 12.83
N ASP A 41 -0.24 21.12 12.98
CA ASP A 41 -1.66 20.96 12.61
C ASP A 41 -1.95 21.33 11.14
N SER A 42 -0.94 21.18 10.28
CA SER A 42 -1.02 21.60 8.87
C SER A 42 -1.73 20.59 7.97
N GLY A 43 -2.07 19.42 8.51
CA GLY A 43 -2.82 18.36 7.86
C GLY A 43 -3.44 17.45 8.92
N PRO A 44 -4.31 16.50 8.53
CA PRO A 44 -4.91 15.57 9.47
C PRO A 44 -3.86 14.64 10.10
N ASP A 45 -4.04 14.35 11.38
CA ASP A 45 -3.25 13.35 12.09
C ASP A 45 -3.59 11.92 11.61
N PRO A 46 -2.78 10.91 11.97
CA PRO A 46 -3.00 9.52 11.55
C PRO A 46 -4.36 8.92 11.96
N TYR A 47 -4.89 9.26 13.14
CA TYR A 47 -6.21 8.79 13.57
C TYR A 47 -7.32 9.45 12.74
N THR A 48 -7.21 10.75 12.49
CA THR A 48 -8.12 11.48 11.60
C THR A 48 -8.12 10.88 10.19
N LEU A 49 -6.96 10.49 9.66
CA LEU A 49 -6.85 9.82 8.35
C LEU A 49 -7.52 8.43 8.34
N LEU A 50 -7.33 7.63 9.39
CA LEU A 50 -7.97 6.32 9.52
C LEU A 50 -9.50 6.44 9.54
N LEU A 51 -10.02 7.35 10.37
CA LEU A 51 -11.46 7.63 10.48
C LEU A 51 -12.02 8.21 9.18
N SER A 52 -11.30 9.12 8.53
CA SER A 52 -11.68 9.69 7.23
C SER A 52 -11.80 8.62 6.14
N SER A 53 -10.88 7.64 6.12
CA SER A 53 -10.95 6.50 5.19
C SER A 53 -12.21 5.66 5.41
N LEU A 54 -12.58 5.40 6.67
CA LEU A 54 -13.79 4.65 7.00
C LEU A 54 -15.07 5.42 6.63
N SER A 55 -15.15 6.69 7.03
CA SER A 55 -16.30 7.58 6.81
C SER A 55 -16.54 7.83 5.32
N SER A 56 -15.49 8.15 4.56
CA SER A 56 -15.59 8.32 3.11
C SER A 56 -16.03 7.03 2.41
N CYS A 57 -15.49 5.87 2.81
CA CYS A 57 -15.90 4.59 2.24
C CYS A 57 -17.38 4.28 2.49
N LYS A 58 -17.89 4.60 3.69
CA LYS A 58 -19.32 4.46 4.02
C LYS A 58 -20.18 5.39 3.16
N LEU A 59 -19.88 6.67 3.10
CA LEU A 59 -20.63 7.66 2.31
C LEU A 59 -20.67 7.28 0.82
N ILE A 60 -19.54 6.88 0.24
CA ILE A 60 -19.47 6.41 -1.16
C ILE A 60 -20.35 5.18 -1.35
N THR A 61 -20.28 4.21 -0.44
CA THR A 61 -21.09 2.98 -0.51
C THR A 61 -22.59 3.29 -0.41
N LEU A 62 -22.98 4.24 0.46
CA LEU A 62 -24.35 4.70 0.58
C LEU A 62 -24.82 5.38 -0.70
N ARG A 63 -24.03 6.30 -1.26
CA ARG A 63 -24.36 6.97 -2.52
C ARG A 63 -24.57 5.97 -3.66
N MET A 64 -23.65 5.02 -3.84
CA MET A 64 -23.79 3.95 -4.84
C MET A 64 -25.09 3.15 -4.68
N TYR A 65 -25.53 2.92 -3.44
CA TYR A 65 -26.77 2.20 -3.16
C TYR A 65 -28.02 3.04 -3.44
N ILE A 66 -28.00 4.31 -3.04
CA ILE A 66 -29.06 5.30 -3.28
C ILE A 66 -29.29 5.43 -4.80
N ASP A 67 -28.21 5.62 -5.57
CA ASP A 67 -28.27 5.76 -7.02
C ASP A 67 -28.84 4.50 -7.68
N ARG A 68 -28.41 3.31 -7.23
CA ARG A 68 -28.94 2.03 -7.72
C ARG A 68 -30.44 1.86 -7.44
N LYS A 69 -30.95 2.45 -6.37
CA LYS A 69 -32.36 2.36 -5.98
C LYS A 69 -33.21 3.50 -6.56
N GLY A 70 -32.59 4.51 -7.17
CA GLY A 70 -33.29 5.70 -7.64
C GLY A 70 -33.93 6.49 -6.51
N TRP A 71 -33.30 6.53 -5.33
CA TRP A 71 -33.79 7.30 -4.19
C TRP A 71 -33.29 8.75 -4.24
N GLU A 72 -34.16 9.70 -3.94
CA GLU A 72 -33.81 11.12 -3.83
C GLU A 72 -33.41 11.44 -2.39
N ILE A 73 -32.11 11.25 -2.10
CA ILE A 73 -31.52 11.60 -0.81
C ILE A 73 -30.28 12.47 -1.07
N ASP A 74 -30.40 13.76 -0.76
CA ASP A 74 -29.37 14.73 -1.14
C ASP A 74 -28.19 14.71 -0.18
N GLN A 75 -28.46 14.78 1.13
CA GLN A 75 -27.44 15.02 2.13
C GLN A 75 -27.44 13.98 3.25
N ILE A 76 -26.28 13.32 3.37
CA ILE A 76 -25.94 12.41 4.46
C ILE A 76 -24.56 12.81 4.96
N ALA A 77 -24.41 12.92 6.28
CA ALA A 77 -23.13 13.14 6.93
C ALA A 77 -22.80 11.95 7.84
N ILE A 78 -21.52 11.77 8.12
CA ILE A 78 -21.04 10.79 9.11
C ILE A 78 -20.08 11.49 10.07
N SER A 79 -20.33 11.29 11.36
CA SER A 79 -19.39 11.60 12.43
C SER A 79 -18.79 10.30 12.94
N SER A 80 -17.47 10.25 13.10
CA SER A 80 -16.79 9.03 13.54
C SER A 80 -15.73 9.34 14.57
N ASN A 81 -15.61 8.47 15.57
CA ASN A 81 -14.57 8.57 16.59
C ASN A 81 -14.08 7.17 17.00
N LEU A 82 -12.91 7.10 17.64
CA LEU A 82 -12.28 5.86 18.06
C LEU A 82 -11.97 5.92 19.55
N TYR A 83 -12.21 4.81 20.25
CA TYR A 83 -11.76 4.63 21.62
C TYR A 83 -11.27 3.19 21.84
N HIS A 84 -10.57 2.98 22.95
CA HIS A 84 -10.12 1.66 23.38
C HIS A 84 -10.86 1.25 24.65
N GLU A 85 -11.30 0.01 24.72
CA GLU A 85 -11.89 -0.59 25.92
C GLU A 85 -11.21 -1.91 26.24
N THR A 86 -11.04 -2.21 27.53
CA THR A 86 -10.52 -3.50 27.96
C THR A 86 -11.68 -4.39 28.39
N LYS A 87 -11.86 -5.51 27.69
CA LYS A 87 -12.89 -6.50 28.01
C LYS A 87 -12.24 -7.88 28.13
N ASP A 88 -12.50 -8.56 29.23
CA ASP A 88 -11.95 -9.90 29.53
C ASP A 88 -10.41 -9.97 29.46
N GLY A 89 -9.74 -8.87 29.85
CA GLY A 89 -8.27 -8.75 29.79
C GLY A 89 -7.70 -8.49 28.39
N SER A 90 -8.55 -8.37 27.37
CA SER A 90 -8.16 -8.05 26.00
C SER A 90 -8.48 -6.59 25.66
N LEU A 91 -7.50 -5.88 25.10
CA LEU A 91 -7.70 -4.53 24.58
C LEU A 91 -8.46 -4.60 23.25
N THR A 92 -9.65 -4.04 23.22
CA THR A 92 -10.50 -3.92 22.04
C THR A 92 -10.52 -2.47 21.57
N THR A 93 -10.36 -2.26 20.27
CA THR A 93 -10.55 -0.95 19.65
C THR A 93 -11.97 -0.86 19.12
N VAL A 94 -12.69 0.21 19.48
CA VAL A 94 -14.05 0.48 19.03
C VAL A 94 -14.06 1.76 18.21
N ILE A 95 -14.77 1.73 17.08
CA ILE A 95 -14.96 2.89 16.22
C ILE A 95 -16.45 3.12 16.06
N ASP A 96 -16.92 4.26 16.56
CA ASP A 96 -18.29 4.70 16.38
C ASP A 96 -18.43 5.47 15.07
N CYS A 97 -19.59 5.31 14.44
CA CYS A 97 -19.92 5.95 13.17
C CYS A 97 -21.40 6.33 13.18
N ASP A 98 -21.68 7.59 13.50
CA ASP A 98 -23.01 8.15 13.56
C ASP A 98 -23.41 8.68 12.17
N ILE A 99 -24.52 8.18 11.63
CA ILE A 99 -25.05 8.60 10.32
C ILE A 99 -26.13 9.65 10.55
N LEU A 100 -25.94 10.84 9.97
CA LEU A 100 -26.89 11.94 10.02
C LEU A 100 -27.56 12.08 8.65
N PHE A 101 -28.90 11.97 8.63
CA PHE A 101 -29.71 12.23 7.45
C PHE A 101 -30.19 13.69 7.51
N LEU A 102 -29.65 14.52 6.62
CA LEU A 102 -29.96 15.96 6.57
C LEU A 102 -31.09 16.28 5.57
N SER A 103 -31.52 15.28 4.79
CA SER A 103 -32.71 15.30 3.95
C SER A 103 -33.80 14.37 4.50
N PRO A 104 -35.08 14.52 4.11
CA PRO A 104 -36.14 13.57 4.47
C PRO A 104 -35.80 12.16 3.98
N VAL A 105 -35.84 11.18 4.89
CA VAL A 105 -35.58 9.76 4.60
C VAL A 105 -36.57 8.92 5.40
N SER A 106 -37.25 7.98 4.74
CA SER A 106 -38.22 7.08 5.37
C SER A 106 -37.56 6.14 6.39
N ALA A 107 -38.33 5.59 7.33
CA ALA A 107 -37.81 4.64 8.33
C ALA A 107 -37.22 3.38 7.67
N GLU A 108 -37.84 2.91 6.58
CA GLU A 108 -37.40 1.77 5.80
C GLU A 108 -36.07 2.07 5.09
N GLN A 109 -35.96 3.26 4.49
CA GLN A 109 -34.72 3.71 3.87
C GLN A 109 -33.59 3.84 4.90
N LYS A 110 -33.84 4.45 6.07
CA LYS A 110 -32.84 4.55 7.15
C LYS A 110 -32.34 3.19 7.60
N THR A 111 -33.26 2.25 7.84
CA THR A 111 -32.93 0.87 8.21
C THR A 111 -32.04 0.21 7.14
N LYS A 112 -32.39 0.38 5.87
CA LYS A 112 -31.61 -0.19 4.77
C LYS A 112 -30.23 0.45 4.63
N LEU A 113 -30.14 1.77 4.72
CA LEU A 113 -28.89 2.52 4.63
C LEU A 113 -27.96 2.14 5.79
N LEU A 114 -28.48 1.96 7.00
CA LEU A 114 -27.71 1.45 8.14
C LEU A 114 -27.10 0.07 7.84
N GLU A 115 -27.88 -0.88 7.30
CA GLU A 115 -27.36 -2.20 6.92
C GLU A 115 -26.27 -2.13 5.86
N ILE A 116 -26.40 -1.21 4.89
CA ILE A 116 -25.43 -1.01 3.81
C ILE A 116 -24.16 -0.35 4.32
N ALA A 117 -24.26 0.64 5.22
CA ALA A 117 -23.11 1.32 5.82
C ALA A 117 -22.20 0.36 6.59
N LYS A 118 -22.77 -0.70 7.19
CA LYS A 118 -21.99 -1.75 7.87
C LYS A 118 -21.16 -2.63 6.92
N LYS A 119 -21.45 -2.61 5.62
CA LYS A 119 -20.86 -3.52 4.61
C LYS A 119 -19.84 -2.86 3.70
N CYS A 120 -19.43 -1.62 3.97
CA CYS A 120 -18.45 -0.93 3.14
C CYS A 120 -17.09 -1.67 3.17
N PRO A 121 -16.30 -1.63 2.08
CA PRO A 121 -15.01 -2.33 2.00
C PRO A 121 -14.06 -2.06 3.18
N ILE A 122 -13.96 -0.82 3.67
CA ILE A 122 -13.07 -0.49 4.79
C ILE A 122 -13.59 -1.07 6.10
N SER A 123 -14.91 -1.08 6.36
CA SER A 123 -15.49 -1.77 7.53
C SER A 123 -15.12 -3.26 7.57
N LYS A 124 -15.13 -3.93 6.41
CA LYS A 124 -14.74 -5.34 6.32
C LYS A 124 -13.26 -5.58 6.62
N ILE A 125 -12.39 -4.62 6.29
CA ILE A 125 -10.96 -4.71 6.58
C ILE A 125 -10.73 -4.54 8.09
N VAL A 126 -11.27 -3.48 8.71
CA VAL A 126 -11.04 -3.20 10.14
C VAL A 126 -11.70 -4.22 11.08
N GLN A 127 -12.74 -4.92 10.62
CA GLN A 127 -13.40 -5.99 11.37
C GLN A 127 -12.84 -7.40 11.05
N GLY A 128 -11.89 -7.50 10.12
CA GLY A 128 -11.29 -8.77 9.70
C GLY A 128 -9.91 -9.03 10.33
N GLU A 129 -9.30 -10.15 9.95
CA GLU A 129 -7.90 -10.46 10.32
C GLU A 129 -6.94 -9.70 9.38
N VAL A 130 -6.27 -8.67 9.90
CA VAL A 130 -5.33 -7.83 9.14
C VAL A 130 -3.90 -8.09 9.62
N LYS A 131 -2.98 -8.37 8.68
CA LYS A 131 -1.55 -8.55 8.95
C LYS A 131 -0.75 -7.42 8.32
N VAL A 132 -0.14 -6.57 9.14
CA VAL A 132 0.81 -5.54 8.70
C VAL A 132 2.20 -6.14 8.71
N ARG A 133 2.92 -6.07 7.58
CA ARG A 133 4.30 -6.55 7.45
C ARG A 133 5.21 -5.38 7.11
N VAL A 134 6.24 -5.19 7.91
CA VAL A 134 7.24 -4.12 7.75
C VAL A 134 8.54 -4.75 7.25
N PHE A 135 9.16 -4.09 6.27
CA PHE A 135 10.40 -4.52 5.66
C PHE A 135 11.32 -3.30 5.57
N VAL A 136 12.62 -3.52 5.72
CA VAL A 136 13.65 -2.47 5.64
C VAL A 136 14.63 -2.84 4.54
N PHE A 137 14.87 -1.90 3.63
CA PHE A 137 15.90 -2.04 2.61
C PHE A 137 17.28 -1.97 3.27
N ARG A 138 18.18 -2.86 2.86
CA ARG A 138 19.58 -2.89 3.31
C ARG A 138 20.49 -2.72 2.11
N ASP A 139 21.43 -1.79 2.18
CA ASP A 139 22.38 -1.46 1.12
C ASP A 139 23.81 -1.96 1.39
N GLU A 140 24.02 -2.67 2.50
CA GLU A 140 25.31 -3.26 2.90
C GLU A 140 25.94 -4.15 1.81
N GLU A 141 27.28 -4.18 1.79
CA GLU A 141 28.05 -5.16 1.03
C GLU A 141 27.85 -6.55 1.66
N THR A 142 27.23 -7.43 0.91
CA THR A 142 26.95 -8.81 1.29
C THR A 142 27.26 -9.71 0.12
N LYS A 143 27.41 -11.01 0.38
CA LYS A 143 27.65 -12.01 -0.65
C LYS A 143 26.54 -11.96 -1.71
N THR A 144 26.94 -11.72 -2.95
CA THR A 144 26.06 -11.71 -4.12
C THR A 144 26.14 -13.02 -4.89
N ILE A 145 25.01 -13.43 -5.43
CA ILE A 145 24.89 -14.55 -6.36
C ILE A 145 24.23 -14.00 -7.62
N ASN A 146 24.93 -14.11 -8.75
CA ASN A 146 24.49 -13.53 -10.01
C ASN A 146 23.90 -14.60 -10.93
N TYR A 147 22.75 -14.29 -11.52
CA TYR A 147 22.06 -15.11 -12.51
C TYR A 147 21.91 -14.29 -13.78
N ALA A 148 22.66 -14.63 -14.83
CA ALA A 148 22.74 -13.85 -16.06
C ALA A 148 22.17 -14.61 -17.27
N ASN A 149 21.57 -13.86 -18.20
CA ASN A 149 21.38 -14.25 -19.59
C ASN A 149 22.03 -13.21 -20.52
N GLU A 150 21.69 -13.21 -21.81
CA GLU A 150 22.24 -12.27 -22.78
C GLU A 150 21.86 -10.80 -22.53
N GLU A 151 20.73 -10.54 -21.86
CA GLU A 151 20.14 -9.20 -21.73
C GLU A 151 20.27 -8.62 -20.30
N ILE A 152 20.17 -9.47 -19.26
CA ILE A 152 20.07 -9.04 -17.86
C ILE A 152 20.81 -9.99 -16.91
N THR A 153 21.46 -9.40 -15.91
CA THR A 153 21.98 -10.10 -14.73
C THR A 153 21.12 -9.76 -13.52
N VAL A 154 20.48 -10.77 -12.92
CA VAL A 154 19.80 -10.66 -11.62
C VAL A 154 20.80 -10.92 -10.50
N VAL A 155 20.96 -9.93 -9.63
CA VAL A 155 21.82 -10.01 -8.45
C VAL A 155 20.96 -10.43 -7.28
N TRP A 156 21.32 -11.52 -6.60
CA TRP A 156 20.67 -11.96 -5.37
C TRP A 156 21.61 -11.86 -4.18
N LYS A 157 21.14 -11.24 -3.10
CA LYS A 157 21.80 -11.08 -1.81
C LYS A 157 21.02 -11.89 -0.76
N PRO A 158 21.37 -13.17 -0.51
CA PRO A 158 20.59 -14.08 0.34
C PRO A 158 20.37 -13.56 1.76
N GLU A 159 21.40 -12.94 2.33
CA GLU A 159 21.41 -12.44 3.72
C GLU A 159 20.42 -11.29 3.95
N LEU A 160 20.05 -10.57 2.88
CA LEU A 160 19.06 -9.51 2.96
C LEU A 160 17.63 -10.03 2.71
N CYS A 161 17.45 -11.31 2.38
CA CYS A 161 16.14 -11.85 2.02
C CYS A 161 15.21 -11.95 3.24
N GLN A 162 14.19 -11.08 3.30
CA GLN A 162 13.17 -11.11 4.34
C GLN A 162 11.99 -12.04 4.00
N HIS A 163 12.14 -12.91 3.00
CA HIS A 163 11.14 -13.90 2.58
C HIS A 163 9.73 -13.32 2.44
N SER A 164 9.61 -12.11 1.86
CA SER A 164 8.34 -11.45 1.61
C SER A 164 7.40 -12.23 0.67
N THR A 165 7.95 -13.25 0.01
CA THR A 165 7.38 -14.13 -1.03
C THR A 165 6.93 -13.42 -2.32
N ARG A 166 7.14 -12.10 -2.44
CA ARG A 166 6.71 -11.30 -3.60
C ARG A 166 7.32 -11.76 -4.91
N CYS A 167 8.60 -12.16 -4.90
CA CYS A 167 9.33 -12.59 -6.09
C CYS A 167 8.67 -13.79 -6.78
N TRP A 168 8.64 -14.94 -6.12
CA TRP A 168 8.15 -16.18 -6.72
C TRP A 168 6.63 -16.27 -6.81
N THR A 169 5.88 -15.58 -5.94
CA THR A 169 4.41 -15.58 -6.04
C THR A 169 3.86 -14.68 -7.14
N GLN A 170 4.67 -13.74 -7.66
CA GLN A 170 4.25 -12.80 -8.72
C GLN A 170 4.94 -13.07 -10.06
N LEU A 171 6.12 -13.70 -10.07
CA LEU A 171 6.81 -14.12 -11.30
C LEU A 171 7.43 -15.52 -11.14
N PRO A 172 6.60 -16.58 -11.02
CA PRO A 172 7.07 -17.95 -10.77
C PRO A 172 7.86 -18.56 -11.93
N THR A 173 7.78 -17.98 -13.14
CA THR A 173 8.58 -18.41 -14.29
C THR A 173 10.06 -18.08 -14.12
N VAL A 174 10.39 -17.05 -13.32
CA VAL A 174 11.76 -16.57 -13.07
C VAL A 174 12.26 -16.99 -11.70
N PHE A 175 11.46 -16.82 -10.64
CA PHE A 175 11.88 -17.12 -9.26
C PHE A 175 11.27 -18.44 -8.79
N LYS A 176 12.12 -19.47 -8.64
CA LYS A 176 11.76 -20.88 -8.41
C LYS A 176 12.43 -21.39 -7.12
N PRO A 177 11.92 -21.05 -5.91
CA PRO A 177 12.58 -21.34 -4.63
C PRO A 177 12.79 -22.83 -4.34
N SER A 178 12.08 -23.72 -5.02
CA SER A 178 12.23 -25.18 -4.91
C SER A 178 13.36 -25.75 -5.79
N GLU A 179 13.97 -24.93 -6.67
CA GLU A 179 15.01 -25.38 -7.59
C GLU A 179 16.42 -25.01 -7.10
N ARG A 180 17.41 -25.83 -7.49
CA ARG A 180 18.83 -25.56 -7.17
C ARG A 180 19.31 -24.22 -7.74
N LYS A 181 18.89 -23.90 -8.97
CA LYS A 181 19.04 -22.56 -9.56
C LYS A 181 17.73 -21.81 -9.37
N TRP A 182 17.56 -21.19 -8.21
CA TRP A 182 16.27 -20.61 -7.84
C TRP A 182 15.89 -19.35 -8.63
N ILE A 183 16.80 -18.78 -9.45
CA ILE A 183 16.50 -17.71 -10.40
C ILE A 183 16.83 -18.20 -11.81
N ASP A 184 15.86 -18.08 -12.70
CA ASP A 184 15.94 -18.36 -14.12
C ASP A 184 15.76 -17.05 -14.91
N PRO A 185 16.86 -16.38 -15.32
CA PRO A 185 16.79 -15.09 -16.02
C PRO A 185 16.16 -15.21 -17.42
N ASN A 186 15.94 -16.42 -17.95
CA ASN A 186 15.25 -16.65 -19.21
C ASN A 186 13.72 -16.82 -19.05
N GLY A 187 13.21 -16.80 -17.82
CA GLY A 187 11.79 -17.04 -17.53
C GLY A 187 10.85 -15.90 -17.88
N ALA A 188 11.36 -14.72 -18.24
CA ALA A 188 10.60 -13.54 -18.69
C ALA A 188 11.52 -12.52 -19.38
N PRO A 189 10.98 -11.57 -20.17
CA PRO A 189 11.77 -10.45 -20.72
C PRO A 189 12.44 -9.61 -19.63
N ALA A 190 13.61 -9.01 -19.92
CA ALA A 190 14.41 -8.29 -18.93
C ALA A 190 13.65 -7.18 -18.20
N ASP A 191 12.84 -6.39 -18.94
CA ASP A 191 12.02 -5.33 -18.34
C ASP A 191 11.04 -5.88 -17.29
N ARG A 192 10.46 -7.05 -17.55
CA ARG A 192 9.55 -7.69 -16.60
C ARG A 192 10.27 -8.21 -15.37
N ILE A 193 11.49 -8.72 -15.55
CA ILE A 193 12.37 -9.13 -14.44
C ILE A 193 12.74 -7.92 -13.58
N LYS A 194 13.16 -6.82 -14.20
CA LYS A 194 13.47 -5.54 -13.54
C LYS A 194 12.30 -5.04 -12.70
N GLU A 195 11.09 -4.97 -13.27
CA GLU A 195 9.89 -4.59 -12.52
C GLU A 195 9.68 -5.46 -11.28
N GLN A 196 9.91 -6.77 -11.40
CA GLN A 196 9.75 -7.70 -10.29
C GLN A 196 10.85 -7.56 -9.23
N VAL A 197 12.09 -7.32 -9.66
CA VAL A 197 13.23 -7.05 -8.78
C VAL A 197 12.98 -5.79 -7.95
N HIS A 198 12.48 -4.70 -8.56
CA HIS A 198 12.11 -3.46 -7.85
C HIS A 198 11.05 -3.66 -6.76
N ARG A 199 10.25 -4.74 -6.81
CA ARG A 199 9.26 -5.06 -5.77
C ARG A 199 9.86 -5.75 -4.55
N CYS A 200 11.13 -6.12 -4.58
CA CYS A 200 11.85 -6.72 -3.46
C CYS A 200 12.04 -5.69 -2.35
N PRO A 201 11.38 -5.85 -1.19
CA PRO A 201 11.33 -4.79 -0.19
C PRO A 201 12.61 -4.65 0.64
N SER A 202 13.49 -5.66 0.59
CA SER A 202 14.68 -5.73 1.43
C SER A 202 15.98 -5.43 0.69
N GLY A 203 15.93 -5.20 -0.63
CA GLY A 203 17.13 -5.08 -1.45
C GLY A 203 17.86 -6.39 -1.71
N ALA A 204 17.25 -7.52 -1.33
CA ALA A 204 17.81 -8.85 -1.61
C ALA A 204 17.92 -9.15 -3.11
N LEU A 205 17.17 -8.43 -3.95
CA LEU A 205 17.24 -8.56 -5.41
C LEU A 205 17.70 -7.22 -6.00
N GLY A 206 18.62 -7.29 -6.94
CA GLY A 206 19.07 -6.21 -7.81
C GLY A 206 19.18 -6.70 -9.26
N PHE A 207 19.47 -5.81 -10.19
CA PHE A 207 19.69 -6.18 -11.59
C PHE A 207 20.71 -5.26 -12.27
N LEU A 208 21.28 -5.74 -13.37
CA LEU A 208 22.14 -5.01 -14.31
C LEU A 208 21.75 -5.43 -15.74
N TYR A 209 21.68 -4.50 -16.69
CA TYR A 209 21.55 -4.87 -18.11
C TYR A 209 22.93 -5.25 -18.66
N ASN A 210 22.98 -6.34 -19.42
CA ASN A 210 24.20 -6.83 -20.05
C ASN A 210 24.36 -6.17 -21.43
N GLY A 211 24.61 -4.86 -21.47
CA GLY A 211 24.93 -4.15 -22.72
C GLY A 211 24.63 -2.64 -22.76
N GLU A 212 25.65 -1.83 -22.47
CA GLU A 212 26.13 -0.76 -23.35
C GLU A 212 27.68 -0.82 -23.32
N LEU A 213 28.27 -1.58 -24.24
CA LEU A 213 29.60 -1.26 -24.79
C LEU A 213 29.34 -0.68 -26.17
N ASN A 214 29.32 0.65 -26.28
CA ASN A 214 29.36 1.31 -27.59
C ASN A 214 30.73 1.05 -28.23
N PRO A 215 30.81 0.46 -29.44
CA PRO A 215 32.01 0.53 -30.26
C PRO A 215 32.10 1.96 -30.83
N GLY A 216 32.78 2.85 -30.12
CA GLY A 216 32.77 4.27 -30.47
C GLY A 216 33.71 5.16 -29.65
N GLU A 217 34.95 4.75 -29.41
CA GLU A 217 36.05 5.70 -29.14
C GLU A 217 37.22 5.38 -30.08
N THR A 218 37.20 6.05 -31.23
CA THR A 218 38.41 6.39 -31.98
C THR A 218 39.28 7.30 -31.12
N GLY A 219 40.34 6.76 -30.53
CA GLY A 219 41.43 7.50 -29.91
C GLY A 219 42.73 7.15 -30.63
N GLN A 220 43.21 8.10 -31.44
CA GLN A 220 44.36 8.00 -32.33
C GLN A 220 45.65 7.59 -31.62
N ALA A 221 46.46 6.83 -32.35
CA ALA A 221 47.89 6.76 -32.17
C ALA A 221 48.53 8.14 -32.41
N THR A 222 49.25 8.64 -31.40
CA THR A 222 50.58 9.27 -31.50
C THR A 222 51.23 9.18 -30.13
#